data_AF-A0A3B9F5W4-F1
#
_entry.id   AF-A0A3B9F5W4-F1
#
_cell.length_a   1.000
_cell.length_b   1.000
_cell.length_c   1.000
_cell.angle_alpha   90.00
_cell.angle_beta   90.00
_cell.angle_gamma   90.00
#
_symmetry.space_group_name_H-M   'P 1'
#
loop_
_entity.id
_entity.type
_entity.pdbx_description
1 polymer ?
#
loop_
_entity_poly.entity_id
_entity_poly.type
_entity_poly.pdbx_seq_one_letter_code
_entity_poly.pdbx_strand_id
1 'polypeptide(L)' 'MISRHHNPLAAVHKTVGQVLTYNNKIFLSAFHTCDGEHTENVEDAWGNKLPYLRAVPDFDQNIKYCNWV' A
#
# COMPACT_ATOMS: atom_id res chain seq x y z
N MET A 1 22.07 21.41 -0.14
CA MET A 1 21.41 20.77 1.03
C MET A 1 19.96 20.57 0.65
N ILE A 2 19.46 19.34 0.61
CA ILE A 2 18.07 19.07 0.20
C ILE A 2 17.19 19.24 1.43
N SER A 3 16.34 20.26 1.44
CA SER A 3 15.31 20.47 2.47
C SER A 3 14.26 19.35 2.38
N ARG A 4 14.25 18.43 3.33
CA ARG A 4 13.16 17.46 3.48
C ARG A 4 12.01 18.11 4.24
N HIS A 5 10.92 18.42 3.55
CA HIS A 5 9.72 19.04 4.12
C HIS A 5 8.77 18.06 4.85
N HIS A 6 9.21 16.84 5.17
CA HIS A 6 8.40 15.84 5.86
C HIS A 6 9.19 15.25 7.03
N ASN A 7 8.64 15.35 8.25
CA ASN A 7 9.17 14.67 9.42
C ASN A 7 8.49 13.30 9.55
N PRO A 8 9.13 12.19 9.11
CA PRO A 8 8.52 10.87 9.18
C PRO A 8 8.22 10.44 10.63
N LEU A 9 8.98 10.92 11.61
CA LEU A 9 8.76 10.62 13.03
C LEU A 9 7.42 11.16 13.52
N ALA A 10 6.96 12.28 12.98
CA ALA A 10 5.65 12.84 13.35
C ALA A 10 4.50 11.93 12.90
N ALA A 11 4.61 11.27 11.75
CA ALA A 11 3.62 10.30 11.29
C ALA A 11 3.66 9.03 12.17
N VAL A 12 4.86 8.51 12.48
CA VAL A 12 5.02 7.35 13.38
C VAL A 12 4.44 7.62 14.76
N HIS A 13 4.74 8.77 15.36
CA HIS A 13 4.21 9.12 16.68
C HIS A 13 2.68 9.25 16.70
N LYS A 14 2.08 9.70 15.59
CA LYS A 14 0.62 9.79 15.46
C LYS A 14 -0.07 8.42 15.35
N THR A 15 0.65 7.38 14.96
CA THR A 15 0.11 6.03 14.73
C THR A 15 0.65 4.98 15.71
N VAL A 16 1.23 5.41 16.85
CA VAL A 16 1.75 4.51 17.88
C VAL A 16 0.67 3.53 18.35
N GLY A 17 1.01 2.24 18.34
CA GLY A 17 0.13 1.16 18.79
C GLY A 17 -1.00 0.80 17.83
N GLN A 18 -1.10 1.48 16.67
CA GLN A 18 -2.09 1.14 15.66
C GLN A 18 -1.59 -0.02 14.79
N VAL A 19 -2.44 -1.03 14.65
CA VAL A 19 -2.22 -2.17 13.76
C VAL A 19 -3.48 -2.40 12.93
N LEU A 20 -3.28 -2.84 11.69
CA LEU A 20 -4.39 -3.29 10.87
C LEU A 20 -4.72 -4.73 11.24
N THR A 21 -6.01 -5.01 11.43
CA THR A 21 -6.50 -6.36 11.75
C THR A 21 -7.67 -6.73 10.86
N TYR A 22 -7.76 -8.01 10.51
CA TYR A 22 -8.94 -8.62 9.91
C TYR A 22 -9.33 -9.84 10.73
N ASN A 23 -10.58 -9.92 11.18
CA ASN A 23 -11.07 -10.98 12.09
C ASN A 23 -10.16 -11.19 13.32
N ASN A 24 -9.78 -10.09 13.99
CA ASN A 24 -8.89 -10.08 15.17
C ASN A 24 -7.49 -10.68 14.96
N LYS A 25 -7.07 -10.90 13.70
CA LYS A 25 -5.72 -11.33 13.34
C LYS A 25 -4.96 -10.18 12.69
N ILE A 26 -3.64 -10.14 12.89
CA ILE A 26 -2.77 -9.15 12.25
C ILE A 26 -2.86 -9.32 10.73
N PHE A 27 -3.03 -8.19 10.06
CA PHE A 27 -3.24 -8.07 8.63
C PHE A 27 -1.90 -8.11 7.87
N LEU A 28 -1.83 -8.83 6.74
CA LEU A 28 -0.70 -8.71 5.81
C LEU A 28 -0.78 -7.39 5.04
N SER A 29 0.04 -6.40 5.42
CA SER A 29 0.03 -5.04 4.85
C SER A 29 1.10 -4.86 3.76
N ALA A 30 0.93 -5.57 2.65
CA ALA A 30 1.79 -5.38 1.47
C ALA A 30 1.53 -4.01 0.81
N PHE A 31 2.58 -3.38 0.29
CA PHE A 31 2.52 -2.13 -0.45
C PHE A 31 3.47 -2.19 -1.66
N HIS A 32 3.12 -1.49 -2.74
CA HIS A 32 3.93 -1.33 -3.95
C HIS A 32 3.90 0.14 -4.39
N THR A 33 4.74 0.51 -5.35
CA THR A 33 4.97 1.92 -5.73
C THR A 33 4.09 2.43 -6.86
N CYS A 34 3.70 1.56 -7.78
CA CYS A 34 2.92 1.89 -8.97
C CYS A 34 2.10 0.67 -9.34
N ASP A 35 0.85 0.90 -9.65
CA ASP A 35 -0.06 -0.10 -10.18
C ASP A 35 -0.40 0.15 -11.66
N GLY A 36 -1.00 -0.85 -12.28
CA GLY A 36 -1.47 -0.82 -13.66
C GLY A 36 -2.97 -0.60 -13.75
N GLU A 37 -3.49 0.48 -13.15
CA GLU A 37 -4.91 0.90 -13.03
C GLU A 37 -5.68 0.30 -11.84
N HIS A 38 -5.21 -0.82 -11.29
CA HIS A 38 -5.76 -1.45 -10.10
C HIS A 38 -4.67 -2.14 -9.28
N THR A 39 -4.90 -2.27 -7.98
CA THR A 39 -4.11 -3.19 -7.15
C THR A 39 -4.39 -4.63 -7.58
N GLU A 40 -3.49 -5.57 -7.28
CA GLU A 40 -3.66 -6.97 -7.65
C GLU A 40 -4.44 -7.79 -6.61
N ASN A 41 -5.12 -8.87 -7.01
CA ASN A 41 -5.55 -9.87 -6.02
C ASN A 41 -4.31 -10.61 -5.51
N VAL A 42 -4.27 -10.87 -4.20
CA VAL A 42 -3.11 -11.52 -3.60
C VAL A 42 -2.80 -12.92 -4.18
N GLU A 43 -3.83 -13.66 -4.62
CA GLU A 43 -3.63 -14.97 -5.22
C GLU A 43 -2.92 -14.92 -6.57
N ASP A 44 -3.11 -13.86 -7.35
CA ASP A 44 -2.51 -13.71 -8.67
C ASP A 44 -1.01 -13.33 -8.55
N ALA A 45 -0.62 -12.72 -7.42
CA ALA A 45 0.78 -12.40 -7.10
C ALA A 45 1.52 -13.51 -6.33
N TRP A 46 0.89 -14.12 -5.31
CA TRP A 46 1.55 -15.03 -4.36
C TRP A 46 0.79 -16.34 -4.10
N GLY A 47 -0.25 -16.65 -4.88
CA GLY A 47 -0.92 -17.95 -4.92
C GLY A 47 -1.94 -18.23 -3.81
N ASN A 48 -1.82 -17.61 -2.63
CA ASN A 48 -2.74 -17.84 -1.52
C ASN A 48 -3.81 -16.74 -1.43
N LYS A 49 -5.08 -17.12 -1.57
CA LYS A 49 -6.21 -16.17 -1.48
C LYS A 49 -6.40 -15.64 -0.07
N LEU A 50 -6.39 -14.32 0.08
CA LEU A 50 -6.81 -13.63 1.30
C LEU A 50 -8.03 -12.75 0.98
N PRO A 51 -9.14 -12.88 1.74
CA PRO A 51 -10.39 -12.19 1.42
C PRO A 51 -10.29 -10.66 1.52
N TYR A 52 -9.25 -10.16 2.19
CA TYR A 52 -9.03 -8.74 2.46
C TYR A 52 -7.96 -8.09 1.56
N LEU A 53 -7.26 -8.87 0.73
CA LEU A 53 -6.34 -8.37 -0.30
C LEU A 53 -6.93 -8.69 -1.67
N ARG A 54 -7.85 -7.83 -2.11
CA ARG A 54 -8.54 -7.93 -3.39
C ARG A 54 -8.11 -6.76 -4.27
N ALA A 55 -8.13 -6.98 -5.57
CA ALA A 55 -7.96 -5.92 -6.55
C ALA A 55 -8.99 -4.81 -6.33
N VAL A 56 -8.50 -3.58 -6.20
CA VAL A 56 -9.30 -2.35 -6.12
C VAL A 56 -8.69 -1.30 -7.04
N PRO A 57 -9.49 -0.35 -7.58
CA PRO A 57 -8.95 0.71 -8.43
C PRO A 57 -7.86 1.52 -7.72
N ASP A 58 -6.79 1.85 -8.45
CA ASP A 58 -5.72 2.74 -7.98
C ASP A 58 -5.97 4.21 -8.38
N PHE A 59 -5.08 5.11 -7.96
CA PHE A 59 -5.11 6.53 -8.32
C PHE A 59 -3.78 7.01 -8.95
N ASP A 60 -3.02 6.09 -9.53
CA ASP A 60 -1.64 6.35 -9.98
C ASP A 60 -1.56 6.88 -11.42
N GLN A 61 -2.70 7.06 -12.09
CA GLN A 61 -2.79 7.38 -13.53
C GLN A 61 -2.04 8.66 -13.92
N ASN A 62 -1.92 9.62 -13.00
CA ASN A 62 -1.24 10.90 -13.24
C ASN A 62 0.22 10.93 -12.75
N ILE A 63 0.74 9.81 -12.23
CA ILE A 63 2.11 9.73 -11.72
C ILE A 63 3.05 9.38 -12.88
N LYS A 64 3.95 10.32 -13.21
CA LYS A 64 4.92 10.17 -14.30
C LYS A 64 5.72 8.87 -14.24
N TYR A 65 6.06 8.41 -13.03
CA TYR A 65 6.88 7.21 -12.82
C TYR A 65 6.11 5.89 -12.92
N CYS A 66 4.77 5.94 -12.96
CA CYS A 66 3.91 4.77 -13.08
C CYS A 66 3.43 4.53 -14.52
N ASN A 67 3.82 5.39 -15.46
CA ASN A 67 3.55 5.24 -16.88
C ASN A 67 4.77 4.59 -17.57
N TRP A 68 4.68 3.28 -17.81
CA TRP A 68 5.71 2.51 -18.51
C TRP A 68 5.42 2.53 -20.02
N VAL A 69 5.84 3.61 -20.69
CA VAL A 69 5.76 3.79 -22.16
C VAL A 69 7.10 3.50 -22.81
#